data_AF-A0A401QRK4-F1
#
_entry.id   AF-A0A401QRK4-F1
#
_cell.length_a   1.000
_cell.length_b   1.000
_cell.length_c   1.000
_cell.angle_alpha   90.00
_cell.angle_beta   90.00
_cell.angle_gamma   90.00
#
_symmetry.space_group_name_H-M   'P 1'
#
loop_
_entity.id
_entity.type
_entity.pdbx_description
1 polymer ?
#
loop_
_entity_poly.entity_id
_entity_poly.type
_entity_poly.pdbx_seq_one_letter_code
_entity_poly.pdbx_strand_id
1 'polypeptide(L)'
;MKRIGEAFSAITGETDEKRLSSLALLAARRAYLEEMRSILHRIVGVAAPLQGAGISAGNGLVDALASHVPWRAAPYGPLGRALFAFSETFDPADRHQTALRLKSYVGDPHAHLAYLGEVTALAHTGTRRAVIGMSATAFMPYAPRHHLLPEPAWYVPDDVNGSLTVELQAGQDNGAGIVVSGTDGVNRERAYTAMGRSVGQDLPTQLDAVAADPATAHRAYALLAPTAYDAGPALARGMIDAGVAASEICVAVRPQEMASLERMPPGWVPIPSNRLEQFPHAVGHGRCRYLIAPMARVERGLNIVDRDGRSLLHVACLVNRPIPVMEDPPVLLSLVNSLAYRRRRPGPEPAAELERLRIVAGQIFDDIRSGQGYFKSLGEDVKLAVVAEILTRLIQLGGRTRRGGDHGRLRLLDAAFTHTAADSTLPALLEQLRGKWQDEDHMPLIDAVYRATMADALLGLAENSPTGYENEEEEMGEW
;
A
#
# COMPACT_ATOMS: atom_id res chain seq x y z
N MET A 1 27.91 10.45 -18.72
CA MET A 1 28.11 9.49 -17.62
C MET A 1 29.21 9.93 -16.66
N LYS A 2 30.49 9.90 -17.05
CA LYS A 2 31.60 10.32 -16.18
C LYS A 2 31.42 11.74 -15.58
N ARG A 3 31.10 12.74 -16.39
CA ARG A 3 30.78 14.12 -15.94
C ARG A 3 29.58 14.24 -14.99
N ILE A 4 28.59 13.34 -15.12
CA ILE A 4 27.42 13.32 -14.23
C ILE A 4 27.83 12.70 -12.88
N GLY A 5 28.63 11.63 -12.91
CA GLY A 5 29.20 11.02 -11.70
C GLY A 5 30.10 11.99 -10.93
N GLU A 6 30.96 12.75 -11.63
CA GLU A 6 31.81 13.79 -11.04
C GLU A 6 30.97 14.90 -10.37
N ALA A 7 29.87 15.34 -11.01
CA ALA A 7 28.96 16.32 -10.43
C ALA A 7 28.20 15.79 -9.20
N PHE A 8 27.75 14.52 -9.22
CA PHE A 8 27.11 13.90 -8.06
C PHE A 8 28.08 13.73 -6.89
N SER A 9 29.31 13.32 -7.15
CA SER A 9 30.35 13.22 -6.12
C SER A 9 30.60 14.57 -5.46
N ALA A 10 30.67 15.66 -6.23
CA ALA A 10 30.83 17.00 -5.71
C ALA A 10 29.64 17.50 -4.86
N ILE A 11 28.41 17.05 -5.15
CA ILE A 11 27.19 17.48 -4.43
C ILE A 11 26.93 16.62 -3.19
N THR A 12 27.20 15.31 -3.27
CA THR A 12 26.77 14.33 -2.25
C THR A 12 27.91 13.84 -1.36
N GLY A 13 29.17 14.12 -1.71
CA GLY A 13 30.34 13.55 -1.04
C GLY A 13 30.55 12.05 -1.29
N GLU A 14 29.70 11.42 -2.10
CA GLU A 14 29.82 10.00 -2.44
C GLU A 14 31.06 9.77 -3.31
N THR A 15 31.84 8.74 -2.96
CA THR A 15 33.10 8.39 -3.64
C THR A 15 33.09 6.97 -4.20
N ASP A 16 32.10 6.13 -3.83
CA ASP A 16 31.95 4.81 -4.41
C ASP A 16 31.58 4.91 -5.90
N GLU A 17 32.53 4.54 -6.77
CA GLU A 17 32.41 4.60 -8.22
C GLU A 17 31.24 3.75 -8.76
N LYS A 18 30.93 2.60 -8.15
CA LYS A 18 29.78 1.77 -8.56
C LYS A 18 28.47 2.47 -8.26
N ARG A 19 28.38 3.11 -7.10
CA ARG A 19 27.18 3.84 -6.67
C ARG A 19 27.00 5.12 -7.48
N LEU A 20 28.07 5.87 -7.72
CA LEU A 20 28.07 7.06 -8.59
C LEU A 20 27.66 6.74 -10.03
N SER A 21 28.16 5.63 -10.60
CA SER A 21 27.77 5.20 -11.94
C SER A 21 26.28 4.85 -12.04
N SER A 22 25.75 4.14 -11.03
CA SER A 22 24.32 3.82 -10.93
C SER A 22 23.45 5.08 -10.81
N LEU A 23 23.83 6.00 -9.91
CA LEU A 23 23.14 7.29 -9.75
C LEU A 23 23.16 8.12 -11.03
N ALA A 24 24.29 8.17 -11.73
CA ALA A 24 24.40 8.87 -13.00
C ALA A 24 23.48 8.26 -14.07
N LEU A 25 23.29 6.93 -14.07
CA LEU A 25 22.40 6.26 -15.02
C LEU A 25 20.94 6.57 -14.70
N LEU A 26 20.57 6.53 -13.42
CA LEU A 26 19.23 6.91 -12.96
C LEU A 26 18.90 8.36 -13.28
N ALA A 27 19.86 9.28 -13.07
CA ALA A 27 19.71 10.69 -13.41
C ALA A 27 19.54 10.91 -14.91
N ALA A 28 20.37 10.26 -15.74
CA ALA A 28 20.25 10.34 -17.20
C ALA A 28 18.91 9.79 -17.69
N ARG A 29 18.49 8.62 -17.17
CA ARG A 29 17.17 8.04 -17.47
C ARG A 29 16.05 9.00 -17.10
N ARG A 30 16.09 9.58 -15.89
CA ARG A 30 15.10 10.56 -15.43
C ARG A 30 15.02 11.77 -16.36
N ALA A 31 16.15 12.33 -16.79
CA ALA A 31 16.18 13.46 -17.72
C ALA A 31 15.46 13.14 -19.05
N TYR A 32 15.76 11.98 -19.66
CA TYR A 32 15.09 11.56 -20.90
C TYR A 32 13.59 11.32 -20.71
N LEU A 33 13.18 10.69 -19.59
CA LEU A 33 11.77 10.45 -19.29
C LEU A 33 10.99 11.76 -19.06
N GLU A 34 11.60 12.77 -18.44
CA GLU A 34 10.97 14.09 -18.27
C GLU A 34 10.79 14.84 -19.59
N GLU A 35 11.79 14.82 -20.47
CA GLU A 35 11.67 15.41 -21.80
C GLU A 35 10.55 14.75 -22.62
N MET A 36 10.50 13.41 -22.61
CA MET A 36 9.40 12.68 -23.24
C MET A 36 8.05 13.08 -22.65
N ARG A 37 7.94 13.21 -21.33
CA ARG A 37 6.71 13.65 -20.66
C ARG A 37 6.29 15.06 -21.09
N SER A 38 7.23 16.00 -21.16
CA SER A 38 6.99 17.37 -21.61
C SER A 38 6.41 17.42 -23.04
N ILE A 39 7.01 16.65 -23.96
CA ILE A 39 6.54 16.53 -25.33
C ILE A 39 5.11 15.96 -25.38
N LEU A 40 4.85 14.89 -24.62
CA LEU A 40 3.52 14.26 -24.55
C LEU A 40 2.44 15.21 -24.02
N HIS A 41 2.75 16.00 -22.99
CA HIS A 41 1.83 17.03 -22.49
C HIS A 41 1.51 18.08 -23.55
N ARG A 42 2.51 18.51 -24.33
CA ARG A 42 2.31 19.47 -25.40
C ARG A 42 1.41 18.90 -26.49
N ILE A 43 1.61 17.64 -26.88
CA ILE A 43 0.78 16.93 -27.86
C ILE A 43 -0.68 16.86 -27.40
N VAL A 44 -0.93 16.45 -26.16
CA VAL A 44 -2.30 16.37 -25.61
C VAL A 44 -2.93 17.75 -25.46
N GLY A 45 -2.16 18.77 -25.08
CA GLY A 45 -2.66 20.14 -24.94
C GLY A 45 -3.14 20.77 -26.25
N VAL A 46 -2.51 20.44 -27.37
CA VAL A 46 -2.92 20.95 -28.70
C VAL A 46 -3.96 20.09 -29.40
N ALA A 47 -4.26 18.91 -28.85
CA ALA A 47 -5.15 17.93 -29.47
C ALA A 47 -6.59 18.45 -29.70
N ALA A 48 -7.22 19.00 -28.66
CA ALA A 48 -8.61 19.46 -28.74
C ALA A 48 -8.79 20.62 -29.74
N PRO A 49 -7.93 21.66 -29.77
CA PRO A 49 -7.96 22.67 -30.82
C PRO A 49 -7.79 22.11 -32.24
N LEU A 50 -6.88 21.15 -32.45
CA LEU A 50 -6.64 20.54 -33.76
C LEU A 50 -7.84 19.70 -34.24
N GLN A 51 -8.49 18.98 -33.33
CA GLN A 51 -9.74 18.25 -33.62
C GLN A 51 -10.88 19.21 -33.96
N GLY A 52 -11.06 20.28 -33.18
CA GLY A 52 -12.05 21.33 -33.47
C GLY A 52 -11.83 22.02 -34.81
N ALA A 53 -10.57 22.10 -35.27
CA ALA A 53 -10.19 22.60 -36.59
C ALA A 53 -10.31 21.56 -37.72
N GLY A 54 -10.80 20.34 -37.44
CA GLY A 54 -11.02 19.29 -38.45
C GLY A 54 -9.76 18.51 -38.86
N ILE A 55 -8.64 18.65 -38.13
CA ILE A 55 -7.40 17.93 -38.43
C ILE A 55 -7.46 16.53 -37.80
N SER A 56 -7.75 15.52 -38.63
CA SER A 56 -7.95 14.13 -38.20
C SER A 56 -6.66 13.31 -38.04
N ALA A 57 -5.53 13.79 -38.58
CA ALA A 57 -4.24 13.09 -38.56
C ALA A 57 -3.67 12.86 -37.14
N GLY A 58 -4.17 13.57 -36.13
CA GLY A 58 -3.76 13.43 -34.73
C GLY A 58 -4.62 12.48 -33.90
N ASN A 59 -5.77 12.02 -34.41
CA ASN A 59 -6.78 11.34 -33.59
C ASN A 59 -6.27 10.02 -32.99
N GLY A 60 -5.57 9.18 -33.75
CA GLY A 60 -5.07 7.91 -33.22
C GLY A 60 -4.03 8.07 -32.10
N LEU A 61 -3.17 9.10 -32.17
CA LEU A 61 -2.20 9.39 -31.11
C LEU A 61 -2.89 10.01 -29.89
N VAL A 62 -3.83 10.92 -30.11
CA VAL A 62 -4.61 11.55 -29.05
C VAL A 62 -5.49 10.52 -28.33
N ASP A 63 -6.13 9.61 -29.05
CA ASP A 63 -6.95 8.54 -28.48
C ASP A 63 -6.09 7.59 -27.64
N ALA A 64 -4.89 7.24 -28.13
CA ALA A 64 -3.93 6.41 -27.41
C ALA A 64 -3.35 7.10 -26.15
N LEU A 65 -3.10 8.41 -26.21
CA LEU A 65 -2.52 9.18 -25.11
C LEU A 65 -3.54 9.66 -24.07
N ALA A 66 -4.74 10.00 -24.50
CA ALA A 66 -5.80 10.52 -23.64
C ALA A 66 -6.67 9.41 -23.03
N SER A 67 -6.55 8.15 -23.49
CA SER A 67 -7.45 7.06 -23.08
C SER A 67 -8.91 7.53 -23.14
N HIS A 68 -9.30 8.10 -24.28
CA HIS A 68 -10.54 8.85 -24.44
C HIS A 68 -11.75 7.96 -24.13
N VAL A 69 -12.29 8.08 -22.91
CA VAL A 69 -13.65 7.65 -22.63
C VAL A 69 -14.52 8.85 -23.03
N PRO A 70 -15.45 8.71 -24.00
CA PRO A 70 -16.15 9.84 -24.60
C PRO A 70 -16.96 10.71 -23.61
N TRP A 71 -17.16 10.23 -22.38
CA TRP A 71 -17.70 11.02 -21.28
C TRP A 71 -17.15 10.51 -19.94
N ARG A 72 -16.66 11.42 -19.10
CA ARG A 72 -16.38 11.19 -17.67
C ARG A 72 -16.90 12.38 -16.88
N ALA A 73 -17.58 12.13 -15.76
CA ALA A 73 -18.10 13.18 -14.88
C ALA A 73 -16.98 14.09 -14.31
N ALA A 74 -15.77 13.56 -14.13
CA ALA A 74 -14.56 14.31 -13.78
C ALA A 74 -13.41 13.85 -14.70
N PRO A 75 -13.25 14.43 -15.90
CA PRO A 75 -12.27 13.98 -16.88
C PRO A 75 -10.84 14.26 -16.44
N TYR A 76 -10.64 15.34 -15.68
CA TYR A 76 -9.38 15.72 -15.05
C TYR A 76 -9.64 16.05 -13.59
N GLY A 77 -8.77 15.57 -12.69
CA GLY A 77 -8.80 15.97 -11.29
C GLY A 77 -8.09 17.31 -11.05
N PRO A 78 -7.81 17.66 -9.78
CA PRO A 78 -7.09 18.85 -9.37
C PRO A 78 -5.91 19.26 -10.26
N LEU A 79 -5.13 18.28 -10.76
CA LEU A 79 -3.97 18.55 -11.62
C LEU A 79 -4.32 19.20 -12.98
N GLY A 80 -5.56 19.08 -13.44
CA GLY A 80 -6.04 19.68 -14.70
C GLY A 80 -5.42 19.09 -15.98
N ARG A 81 -4.63 18.01 -15.88
CA ARG A 81 -3.95 17.35 -16.99
C ARG A 81 -3.76 15.85 -16.71
N ALA A 82 -3.49 15.07 -17.76
CA ALA A 82 -3.11 13.66 -17.65
C ALA A 82 -1.76 13.49 -16.96
N LEU A 83 -1.59 12.43 -16.17
CA LEU A 83 -0.33 12.02 -15.59
C LEU A 83 0.28 10.90 -16.43
N PHE A 84 1.48 11.15 -16.96
CA PHE A 84 2.22 10.17 -17.76
C PHE A 84 3.29 9.48 -16.93
N ALA A 85 3.22 8.16 -16.91
CA ALA A 85 4.19 7.30 -16.25
C ALA A 85 4.78 6.30 -17.22
N PHE A 86 6.02 5.90 -16.95
CA PHE A 86 6.77 4.98 -17.78
C PHE A 86 7.10 3.75 -16.96
N SER A 87 6.91 2.58 -17.56
CA SER A 87 7.34 1.31 -16.98
C SER A 87 8.28 0.62 -17.96
N GLU A 88 9.43 0.20 -17.48
CA GLU A 88 10.44 -0.52 -18.26
C GLU A 88 10.25 -2.03 -18.01
N THR A 89 10.23 -2.81 -19.08
CA THR A 89 10.55 -4.24 -19.02
C THR A 89 11.96 -4.35 -19.57
N PHE A 90 12.90 -4.86 -18.80
CA PHE A 90 14.28 -5.06 -19.22
C PHE A 90 14.66 -6.51 -18.96
N ASP A 91 15.00 -7.23 -20.02
CA ASP A 91 15.54 -8.58 -19.94
C ASP A 91 17.02 -8.54 -20.34
N PRO A 92 17.96 -8.80 -19.40
CA PRO A 92 19.38 -8.78 -19.70
C PRO A 92 19.81 -9.93 -20.63
N ALA A 93 19.05 -11.03 -20.69
CA ALA A 93 19.30 -12.18 -21.56
C ALA A 93 18.71 -11.97 -22.97
N ASP A 94 17.61 -11.24 -23.09
CA ASP A 94 16.99 -10.89 -24.37
C ASP A 94 16.69 -9.37 -24.47
N ARG A 95 17.66 -8.63 -25.00
CA ARG A 95 17.52 -7.18 -25.19
C ARG A 95 16.35 -6.80 -26.10
N HIS A 96 15.89 -7.69 -26.99
CA HIS A 96 14.74 -7.41 -27.86
C HIS A 96 13.41 -7.41 -27.11
N GLN A 97 13.35 -8.01 -25.93
CA GLN A 97 12.21 -7.93 -25.02
C GLN A 97 12.24 -6.67 -24.14
N THR A 98 13.27 -5.83 -24.29
CA THR A 98 13.32 -4.54 -23.59
C THR A 98 12.26 -3.61 -24.17
N ALA A 99 11.30 -3.20 -23.34
CA ALA A 99 10.19 -2.35 -23.74
C ALA A 99 9.94 -1.24 -22.72
N LEU A 100 9.81 0.00 -23.21
CA LEU A 100 9.32 1.12 -22.42
C LEU A 100 7.82 1.30 -22.70
N ARG A 101 6.99 1.09 -21.68
CA ARG A 101 5.54 1.25 -21.77
C ARG A 101 5.12 2.57 -21.14
N LEU A 102 4.47 3.42 -21.92
CA LEU A 102 3.79 4.61 -21.43
C LEU A 102 2.43 4.21 -20.86
N LYS A 103 2.08 4.80 -19.72
CA LYS A 103 0.74 4.75 -19.15
C LYS A 103 0.26 6.16 -18.87
N SER A 104 -0.97 6.46 -19.25
CA SER A 104 -1.63 7.74 -19.04
C SER A 104 -2.74 7.57 -18.00
N TYR A 105 -2.79 8.47 -17.02
CA TYR A 105 -3.78 8.45 -15.95
C TYR A 105 -4.48 9.78 -15.88
N VAL A 106 -5.81 9.73 -15.89
CA VAL A 106 -6.69 10.90 -15.86
C VAL A 106 -7.87 10.64 -14.94
N GLY A 107 -8.41 11.73 -14.41
CA GLY A 107 -9.63 11.75 -13.62
C GLY A 107 -9.41 12.08 -12.15
N ASP A 108 -10.50 12.02 -11.42
CA ASP A 108 -10.54 12.25 -9.98
C ASP A 108 -11.41 11.20 -9.29
N PRO A 109 -10.80 10.20 -8.62
CA PRO A 109 -11.58 9.19 -7.93
C PRO A 109 -12.40 9.77 -6.78
N HIS A 110 -11.97 10.88 -6.17
CA HIS A 110 -12.65 11.44 -5.00
C HIS A 110 -13.94 12.19 -5.40
N ALA A 111 -13.86 13.16 -6.32
CA ALA A 111 -15.08 13.80 -6.83
C ALA A 111 -15.95 12.79 -7.59
N HIS A 112 -15.36 11.87 -8.36
CA HIS A 112 -16.15 10.87 -9.08
C HIS A 112 -17.04 10.07 -8.13
N LEU A 113 -16.49 9.53 -7.04
CA LEU A 113 -17.28 8.79 -6.05
C LEU A 113 -18.28 9.69 -5.31
N ALA A 114 -17.93 10.94 -5.00
CA ALA A 114 -18.83 11.89 -4.36
C ALA A 114 -20.08 12.20 -5.21
N TYR A 115 -19.93 12.31 -6.55
CA TYR A 115 -21.03 12.66 -7.45
C TYR A 115 -21.70 11.46 -8.14
N LEU A 116 -21.09 10.27 -8.08
CA LEU A 116 -21.59 9.09 -8.80
C LEU A 116 -23.06 8.80 -8.50
N GLY A 117 -23.44 8.86 -7.22
CA GLY A 117 -24.81 8.62 -6.77
C GLY A 117 -25.79 9.66 -7.31
N GLU A 118 -25.45 10.96 -7.17
CA GLU A 118 -26.28 12.06 -7.65
C GLU A 118 -26.48 12.00 -9.17
N VAL A 119 -25.40 11.82 -9.92
CA VAL A 119 -25.41 11.73 -11.39
C VAL A 119 -26.22 10.54 -11.86
N THR A 120 -26.03 9.37 -11.23
CA THR A 120 -26.76 8.14 -11.58
C THR A 120 -28.26 8.29 -11.33
N ALA A 121 -28.65 8.81 -10.17
CA ALA A 121 -30.06 9.01 -9.86
C ALA A 121 -30.71 10.07 -10.77
N LEU A 122 -30.02 11.18 -11.03
CA LEU A 122 -30.52 12.21 -11.95
C LEU A 122 -30.75 11.63 -13.34
N ALA A 123 -29.81 10.82 -13.84
CA ALA A 123 -29.91 10.20 -15.16
C ALA A 123 -31.04 9.15 -15.25
N HIS A 124 -31.23 8.33 -14.20
CA HIS A 124 -32.22 7.24 -14.23
C HIS A 124 -33.63 7.66 -13.83
N THR A 125 -33.78 8.59 -12.89
CA THR A 125 -35.09 8.91 -12.29
C THR A 125 -35.46 10.38 -12.38
N GLY A 126 -34.61 11.24 -12.96
CA GLY A 126 -34.84 12.69 -13.04
C GLY A 126 -34.76 13.40 -11.69
N THR A 127 -34.33 12.71 -10.63
CA THR A 127 -34.28 13.24 -9.27
C THR A 127 -32.88 13.08 -8.69
N ARG A 128 -32.38 14.12 -8.02
CA ARG A 128 -31.13 14.03 -7.26
C ARG A 128 -31.36 13.19 -6.00
N ARG A 129 -30.81 11.98 -5.96
CA ARG A 129 -30.76 11.12 -4.77
C ARG A 129 -29.41 10.40 -4.74
N ALA A 130 -28.64 10.56 -3.68
CA ALA A 130 -27.37 9.84 -3.53
C ALA A 130 -27.45 8.94 -2.30
N VAL A 131 -27.76 7.66 -2.50
CA VAL A 131 -27.45 6.63 -1.50
C VAL A 131 -26.37 5.76 -2.11
N ILE A 132 -25.15 5.88 -1.59
CA ILE A 132 -24.03 5.00 -1.96
C ILE A 132 -23.67 4.25 -0.69
N GLY A 133 -23.85 2.93 -0.69
CA GLY A 133 -23.32 2.06 0.36
C GLY A 133 -21.81 1.90 0.16
N MET A 134 -21.04 2.05 1.24
CA MET A 134 -19.58 2.10 1.17
C MET A 134 -18.97 1.17 2.22
N SER A 135 -17.70 0.82 2.00
CA SER A 135 -16.93 0.05 2.99
C SER A 135 -16.87 0.79 4.32
N ALA A 136 -16.76 0.04 5.42
CA ALA A 136 -16.56 0.61 6.76
C ALA A 136 -15.36 1.57 6.83
N THR A 137 -14.35 1.38 5.96
CA THR A 137 -13.14 2.22 5.92
C THR A 137 -13.21 3.38 4.91
N ALA A 138 -14.42 3.78 4.47
CA ALA A 138 -14.60 4.80 3.44
C ALA A 138 -14.46 6.25 3.96
N PHE A 139 -14.53 6.44 5.27
CA PHE A 139 -14.24 7.72 5.91
C PHE A 139 -12.94 7.61 6.73
N MET A 140 -11.79 7.75 6.08
CA MET A 140 -10.49 7.77 6.76
C MET A 140 -9.71 9.01 6.33
N PRO A 141 -9.91 10.18 6.97
CA PRO A 141 -9.22 11.40 6.58
C PRO A 141 -7.72 11.17 6.41
N TYR A 142 -7.11 11.85 5.43
CA TYR A 142 -5.73 11.66 4.97
C TYR A 142 -5.46 10.41 4.11
N ALA A 143 -6.28 9.34 4.12
CA ALA A 143 -6.02 8.13 3.33
C ALA A 143 -6.38 8.32 1.83
N PRO A 144 -5.42 8.47 0.90
CA PRO A 144 -5.70 8.96 -0.46
C PRO A 144 -6.52 8.02 -1.34
N ARG A 145 -6.63 6.74 -0.99
CA ARG A 145 -7.38 5.77 -1.80
C ARG A 145 -8.66 5.28 -1.12
N HIS A 146 -8.85 5.65 0.13
CA HIS A 146 -9.95 5.16 0.97
C HIS A 146 -10.83 6.28 1.49
N HIS A 147 -10.28 7.49 1.67
CA HIS A 147 -11.04 8.64 2.12
C HIS A 147 -11.95 9.19 1.03
N LEU A 148 -13.21 9.35 1.41
CA LEU A 148 -14.15 10.14 0.66
C LEU A 148 -14.29 11.51 1.31
N LEU A 149 -14.24 12.54 0.46
CA LEU A 149 -14.30 13.94 0.90
C LEU A 149 -15.61 14.30 1.60
N PRO A 150 -16.79 13.79 1.17
CA PRO A 150 -18.03 14.04 1.89
C PRO A 150 -18.10 13.21 3.17
N GLU A 151 -18.61 13.84 4.24
CA GLU A 151 -18.92 13.12 5.48
C GLU A 151 -20.10 12.15 5.29
N PRO A 152 -20.03 10.95 5.89
CA PRO A 152 -21.14 10.00 5.88
C PRO A 152 -22.36 10.55 6.64
N ALA A 153 -23.51 10.60 5.98
CA ALA A 153 -24.78 10.95 6.62
C ALA A 153 -25.31 9.85 7.57
N TRP A 154 -24.88 8.60 7.35
CA TRP A 154 -25.21 7.45 8.19
C TRP A 154 -24.05 6.45 8.14
N TYR A 155 -23.78 5.79 9.27
CA TYR A 155 -22.72 4.79 9.41
C TYR A 155 -23.17 3.70 10.39
N VAL A 156 -22.56 2.52 10.25
CA VAL A 156 -22.64 1.44 11.24
C VAL A 156 -21.37 1.53 12.09
N PRO A 157 -21.48 1.82 13.40
CA PRO A 157 -20.31 1.93 14.26
C PRO A 157 -19.65 0.56 14.46
N ASP A 158 -18.34 0.57 14.67
CA ASP A 158 -17.59 -0.57 15.18
C ASP A 158 -17.79 -0.66 16.71
N ASP A 159 -18.84 -1.36 17.12
CA ASP A 159 -19.34 -1.41 18.50
C ASP A 159 -18.83 -2.62 19.31
N VAL A 160 -17.99 -3.48 18.72
CA VAL A 160 -17.43 -4.66 19.40
C VAL A 160 -16.09 -4.29 20.06
N ASN A 161 -16.17 -3.73 21.26
CA ASN A 161 -15.01 -3.37 22.09
C ASN A 161 -14.07 -4.56 22.34
N GLY A 162 -12.76 -4.32 22.24
CA GLY A 162 -11.74 -5.34 22.51
C GLY A 162 -11.70 -6.50 21.50
N SER A 163 -12.25 -6.34 20.30
CA SER A 163 -12.31 -7.40 19.28
C SER A 163 -11.02 -7.58 18.46
N LEU A 164 -10.03 -6.70 18.63
CA LEU A 164 -8.76 -6.79 17.91
C LEU A 164 -7.60 -6.32 18.79
N THR A 165 -6.55 -7.13 18.88
CA THR A 165 -5.25 -6.72 19.42
C THR A 165 -4.23 -6.57 18.29
N VAL A 166 -3.51 -5.45 18.28
CA VAL A 166 -2.42 -5.18 17.35
C VAL A 166 -1.11 -5.08 18.12
N GLU A 167 -0.10 -5.85 17.70
CA GLU A 167 1.18 -5.96 18.40
C GLU A 167 2.34 -5.56 17.50
N LEU A 168 3.16 -4.63 17.97
CA LEU A 168 4.48 -4.33 17.41
C LEU A 168 5.48 -5.39 17.91
N GLN A 169 5.45 -6.56 17.29
CA GLN A 169 6.30 -7.69 17.65
C GLN A 169 7.20 -8.06 16.49
N ALA A 170 8.35 -7.39 16.41
CA ALA A 170 9.31 -7.62 15.35
C ALA A 170 9.81 -9.09 15.37
N GLY A 171 9.91 -9.70 14.19
CA GLY A 171 10.63 -10.96 14.03
C GLY A 171 12.07 -10.81 14.48
N GLN A 172 12.65 -11.88 15.00
CA GLN A 172 13.98 -11.90 15.60
C GLN A 172 14.89 -12.87 14.85
N ASP A 173 16.11 -12.44 14.56
CA ASP A 173 17.20 -13.29 14.08
C ASP A 173 18.43 -13.05 14.95
N ASN A 174 18.86 -14.08 15.70
CA ASN A 174 19.96 -14.01 16.66
C ASN A 174 19.88 -12.84 17.67
N GLY A 175 18.67 -12.51 18.13
CA GLY A 175 18.44 -11.44 19.10
C GLY A 175 18.34 -10.02 18.51
N ALA A 176 18.45 -9.88 17.18
CA ALA A 176 18.22 -8.62 16.49
C ALA A 176 16.87 -8.61 15.76
N GLY A 177 16.19 -7.45 15.76
CA GLY A 177 14.97 -7.24 15.03
C GLY A 177 15.17 -7.31 13.51
N ILE A 178 14.35 -8.09 12.82
CA ILE A 178 14.46 -8.29 11.37
C ILE A 178 13.84 -7.11 10.62
N VAL A 179 14.67 -6.40 9.85
CA VAL A 179 14.25 -5.29 8.98
C VAL A 179 14.07 -5.79 7.55
N VAL A 180 12.84 -5.75 7.04
CA VAL A 180 12.54 -6.08 5.64
C VAL A 180 12.39 -4.80 4.82
N SER A 181 11.60 -3.84 5.31
CA SER A 181 11.34 -2.60 4.58
C SER A 181 12.59 -1.74 4.45
N GLY A 182 12.85 -1.26 3.24
CA GLY A 182 14.05 -0.47 2.93
C GLY A 182 15.23 -1.30 2.43
N THR A 183 15.09 -2.63 2.36
CA THR A 183 16.07 -3.53 1.73
C THR A 183 15.66 -3.87 0.29
N ASP A 184 16.62 -4.29 -0.53
CA ASP A 184 16.41 -4.68 -1.93
C ASP A 184 17.15 -5.98 -2.29
N GLY A 185 16.87 -6.50 -3.50
CA GLY A 185 17.53 -7.66 -4.08
C GLY A 185 17.71 -8.85 -3.13
N VAL A 186 18.94 -9.36 -3.06
CA VAL A 186 19.33 -10.51 -2.24
C VAL A 186 19.18 -10.23 -0.74
N ASN A 187 19.40 -9.00 -0.29
CA ASN A 187 19.27 -8.65 1.13
C ASN A 187 17.82 -8.78 1.58
N ARG A 188 16.87 -8.35 0.75
CA ARG A 188 15.44 -8.50 1.02
C ARG A 188 15.00 -9.95 1.04
N GLU A 189 15.51 -10.78 0.13
CA GLU A 189 15.24 -12.22 0.13
C GLU A 189 15.78 -12.92 1.40
N ARG A 190 16.99 -12.55 1.84
CA ARG A 190 17.57 -13.00 3.11
C ARG A 190 16.72 -12.58 4.30
N ALA A 191 16.26 -11.32 4.34
CA ALA A 191 15.39 -10.82 5.39
C ALA A 191 14.05 -11.57 5.44
N TYR A 192 13.43 -11.88 4.28
CA TYR A 192 12.24 -12.72 4.24
C TYR A 192 12.49 -14.15 4.73
N THR A 193 13.65 -14.73 4.41
CA THR A 193 14.01 -16.08 4.89
C THR A 193 14.21 -16.08 6.40
N ALA A 194 14.94 -15.10 6.95
CA ALA A 194 15.10 -14.92 8.39
C ALA A 194 13.74 -14.72 9.08
N MET A 195 12.85 -13.91 8.49
CA MET A 195 11.50 -13.68 9.00
C MET A 195 10.68 -14.98 9.03
N GLY A 196 10.76 -15.77 7.95
CA GLY A 196 10.13 -17.09 7.90
C GLY A 196 10.63 -18.02 9.01
N ARG A 197 11.94 -18.01 9.31
CA ARG A 197 12.53 -18.78 10.40
C ARG A 197 12.01 -18.33 11.76
N SER A 198 12.02 -17.03 12.03
CA SER A 198 11.50 -16.46 13.28
C SER A 198 10.05 -16.85 13.52
N VAL A 199 9.21 -16.70 12.49
CA VAL A 199 7.79 -17.08 12.56
C VAL A 199 7.61 -18.59 12.72
N GLY A 200 8.42 -19.40 12.03
CA GLY A 200 8.40 -20.85 12.12
C GLY A 200 8.84 -21.41 13.46
N GLN A 201 9.60 -20.65 14.27
CA GLN A 201 9.97 -21.03 15.64
C GLN A 201 8.88 -20.69 16.66
N ASP A 202 8.08 -19.65 16.39
CA ASP A 202 7.13 -19.09 17.36
C ASP A 202 5.68 -19.57 17.12
N LEU A 203 5.17 -19.49 15.90
CA LEU A 203 3.76 -19.78 15.62
C LEU A 203 3.31 -21.24 15.85
N PRO A 204 4.11 -22.30 15.58
CA PRO A 204 3.66 -23.67 15.80
C PRO A 204 3.14 -23.91 17.22
N THR A 205 3.91 -23.51 18.24
CA THR A 205 3.54 -23.65 19.65
C THR A 205 2.23 -22.92 19.97
N GLN A 206 2.03 -21.72 19.42
CA GLN A 206 0.79 -20.96 19.62
C GLN A 206 -0.41 -21.65 18.95
N LEU A 207 -0.25 -22.09 17.70
CA LEU A 207 -1.33 -22.77 16.97
C LEU A 207 -1.66 -24.14 17.56
N ASP A 208 -0.69 -24.85 18.13
CA ASP A 208 -0.91 -26.12 18.83
C ASP A 208 -1.70 -25.90 20.13
N ALA A 209 -1.39 -24.85 20.89
CA ALA A 209 -2.16 -24.47 22.07
C ALA A 209 -3.61 -24.10 21.72
N VAL A 210 -3.82 -23.36 20.63
CA VAL A 210 -5.15 -23.00 20.12
C VAL A 210 -5.90 -24.24 19.61
N ALA A 211 -5.22 -25.18 18.94
CA ALA A 211 -5.83 -26.42 18.48
C ALA A 211 -6.26 -27.35 19.63
N ALA A 212 -5.57 -27.27 20.77
CA ALA A 212 -5.85 -28.11 21.94
C ALA A 212 -7.10 -27.69 22.72
N ASP A 213 -7.54 -26.43 22.61
CA ASP A 213 -8.73 -25.91 23.28
C ASP A 213 -9.97 -26.04 22.37
N PRO A 214 -11.00 -26.83 22.74
CA PRO A 214 -12.21 -27.01 21.93
C PRO A 214 -12.94 -25.70 21.59
N ALA A 215 -12.82 -24.66 22.41
CA ALA A 215 -13.46 -23.37 22.17
C ALA A 215 -12.76 -22.56 21.05
N THR A 216 -11.47 -22.81 20.82
CA THR A 216 -10.64 -22.05 19.87
C THR A 216 -9.99 -22.94 18.80
N ALA A 217 -10.21 -24.24 18.81
CA ALA A 217 -9.61 -25.18 17.85
C ALA A 217 -9.97 -24.89 16.39
N HIS A 218 -11.17 -24.34 16.11
CA HIS A 218 -11.59 -24.00 14.74
C HIS A 218 -10.68 -22.98 14.07
N ARG A 219 -9.98 -22.17 14.87
CA ARG A 219 -9.16 -21.05 14.39
C ARG A 219 -7.66 -21.29 14.44
N ALA A 220 -7.21 -22.54 14.53
CA ALA A 220 -5.79 -22.91 14.62
C ALA A 220 -4.98 -22.73 13.31
N TYR A 221 -5.19 -21.60 12.60
CA TYR A 221 -4.54 -21.25 11.34
C TYR A 221 -3.94 -19.84 11.42
N ALA A 222 -2.88 -19.60 10.65
CA ALA A 222 -2.20 -18.30 10.59
C ALA A 222 -2.08 -17.78 9.16
N LEU A 223 -2.15 -16.45 9.02
CA LEU A 223 -1.93 -15.72 7.78
C LEU A 223 -0.64 -14.90 7.87
N LEU A 224 0.31 -15.11 6.96
CA LEU A 224 1.44 -14.21 6.74
C LEU A 224 1.15 -13.37 5.50
N ALA A 225 1.12 -12.05 5.68
CA ALA A 225 0.76 -11.09 4.65
C ALA A 225 1.97 -10.22 4.24
N PRO A 226 2.84 -10.68 3.32
CA PRO A 226 3.83 -9.80 2.68
C PRO A 226 3.18 -8.83 1.69
N THR A 227 3.89 -7.81 1.22
CA THR A 227 3.32 -6.89 0.22
C THR A 227 3.36 -7.42 -1.22
N ALA A 228 4.13 -8.47 -1.48
CA ALA A 228 4.37 -9.00 -2.82
C ALA A 228 4.47 -10.54 -2.84
N TYR A 229 4.29 -11.12 -4.04
CA TYR A 229 4.28 -12.57 -4.27
C TYR A 229 5.68 -13.21 -4.14
N ASP A 230 6.72 -12.49 -4.51
CA ASP A 230 8.12 -12.93 -4.47
C ASP A 230 8.62 -13.23 -3.04
N ALA A 231 8.02 -12.60 -2.04
CA ALA A 231 8.28 -12.88 -0.63
C ALA A 231 7.86 -14.30 -0.19
N GLY A 232 6.80 -14.85 -0.82
CA GLY A 232 6.16 -16.09 -0.40
C GLY A 232 7.11 -17.28 -0.31
N PRO A 233 7.85 -17.61 -1.39
CA PRO A 233 8.80 -18.71 -1.39
C PRO A 233 9.94 -18.56 -0.36
N ALA A 234 10.45 -17.35 -0.13
CA ALA A 234 11.52 -17.09 0.84
C ALA A 234 11.04 -17.28 2.29
N LEU A 235 9.84 -16.76 2.60
CA LEU A 235 9.19 -16.99 3.90
C LEU A 235 8.94 -18.48 4.14
N ALA A 236 8.39 -19.19 3.16
CA ALA A 236 8.14 -20.62 3.25
C ALA A 236 9.44 -21.41 3.52
N ARG A 237 10.53 -21.07 2.82
CA ARG A 237 11.84 -21.69 3.04
C ARG A 237 12.34 -21.47 4.47
N GLY A 238 12.26 -20.24 4.97
CA GLY A 238 12.61 -19.93 6.35
C GLY A 238 11.82 -20.73 7.38
N MET A 239 10.51 -20.89 7.16
CA MET A 239 9.65 -21.69 8.05
C MET A 239 10.01 -23.18 8.00
N ILE A 240 10.33 -23.72 6.82
CA ILE A 240 10.79 -25.11 6.66
C ILE A 240 12.13 -25.32 7.38
N ASP A 241 13.06 -24.37 7.25
CA ASP A 241 14.35 -24.41 7.96
C ASP A 241 14.18 -24.38 9.49
N ALA A 242 13.09 -23.79 9.98
CA ALA A 242 12.71 -23.80 11.39
C ALA A 242 11.98 -25.08 11.85
N GLY A 243 11.71 -26.03 10.94
CA GLY A 243 11.09 -27.32 11.25
C GLY A 243 9.59 -27.40 10.95
N VAL A 244 8.96 -26.37 10.38
CA VAL A 244 7.56 -26.45 9.95
C VAL A 244 7.45 -27.40 8.75
N ALA A 245 6.52 -28.35 8.82
CA ALA A 245 6.32 -29.30 7.74
C ALA A 245 5.87 -28.57 6.47
N ALA A 246 6.57 -28.80 5.35
CA ALA A 246 6.30 -28.07 4.12
C ALA A 246 4.88 -28.29 3.57
N SER A 247 4.25 -29.44 3.89
CA SER A 247 2.84 -29.73 3.57
C SER A 247 1.83 -28.87 4.33
N GLU A 248 2.24 -28.24 5.45
CA GLU A 248 1.39 -27.34 6.23
C GLU A 248 1.43 -25.89 5.73
N ILE A 249 2.37 -25.58 4.83
CA ILE A 249 2.61 -24.22 4.33
C ILE A 249 1.97 -24.06 2.96
N CYS A 250 1.01 -23.16 2.87
CA CYS A 250 0.32 -22.79 1.66
C CYS A 250 0.81 -21.43 1.19
N VAL A 251 1.28 -21.30 -0.05
CA VAL A 251 1.81 -20.04 -0.60
C VAL A 251 1.02 -19.60 -1.81
N ALA A 252 0.51 -18.38 -1.75
CA ALA A 252 -0.23 -17.77 -2.84
C ALA A 252 0.69 -17.47 -4.02
N VAL A 253 0.26 -17.89 -5.21
CA VAL A 253 1.00 -17.67 -6.46
C VAL A 253 0.09 -17.04 -7.51
N ARG A 254 0.69 -16.51 -8.58
CA ARG A 254 -0.10 -15.99 -9.69
C ARG A 254 -0.72 -17.15 -10.45
N PRO A 255 -1.97 -17.05 -10.95
CA PRO A 255 -2.62 -18.15 -11.66
C PRO A 255 -1.80 -18.67 -12.85
N GLN A 256 -1.03 -17.81 -13.52
CA GLN A 256 -0.19 -18.20 -14.66
C GLN A 256 1.02 -19.06 -14.25
N GLU A 257 1.45 -19.00 -12.99
CA GLU A 257 2.63 -19.73 -12.49
C GLU A 257 2.28 -21.18 -12.09
N MET A 258 0.99 -21.48 -11.88
CA MET A 258 0.51 -22.79 -11.41
C MET A 258 1.00 -23.96 -12.25
N ALA A 259 0.87 -23.87 -13.58
CA ALA A 259 1.26 -24.96 -14.49
C ALA A 259 2.78 -25.26 -14.46
N SER A 260 3.60 -24.30 -14.05
CA SER A 260 5.03 -24.52 -13.82
C SER A 260 5.27 -25.25 -12.49
N LEU A 261 4.58 -24.81 -11.44
CA LEU A 261 4.72 -25.35 -10.09
C LEU A 261 4.12 -26.76 -9.94
N GLU A 262 3.12 -27.12 -10.73
CA GLU A 262 2.60 -28.50 -10.79
C GLU A 262 3.62 -29.46 -11.42
N ARG A 263 4.42 -28.99 -12.38
CA ARG A 263 5.48 -29.78 -13.02
C ARG A 263 6.74 -29.88 -12.15
N MET A 264 7.05 -28.83 -11.40
CA MET A 264 8.17 -28.78 -10.47
C MET A 264 7.69 -28.29 -9.09
N PRO A 265 7.17 -29.20 -8.25
CA PRO A 265 6.64 -28.85 -6.94
C PRO A 265 7.69 -28.17 -6.06
N PRO A 266 7.39 -27.01 -5.47
CA PRO A 266 8.37 -26.18 -4.78
C PRO A 266 8.64 -26.61 -3.31
N GLY A 267 8.18 -27.80 -2.92
CA GLY A 267 8.28 -28.32 -1.54
C GLY A 267 7.16 -27.85 -0.61
N TRP A 268 6.62 -26.64 -0.81
CA TRP A 268 5.39 -26.13 -0.16
C TRP A 268 4.17 -26.26 -1.07
N VAL A 269 2.97 -26.00 -0.55
CA VAL A 269 1.71 -26.16 -1.28
C VAL A 269 1.35 -24.87 -2.03
N PRO A 270 1.40 -24.82 -3.38
CA PRO A 270 0.97 -23.64 -4.12
C PRO A 270 -0.55 -23.52 -4.14
N ILE A 271 -1.04 -22.29 -3.95
CA ILE A 271 -2.46 -21.93 -4.12
C ILE A 271 -2.57 -20.75 -5.08
N PRO A 272 -3.36 -20.82 -6.16
CA PRO A 272 -3.52 -19.68 -7.03
C PRO A 272 -4.35 -18.61 -6.32
N SER A 273 -3.93 -17.35 -6.46
CA SER A 273 -4.53 -16.22 -5.73
C SER A 273 -6.04 -15.98 -5.94
N ASN A 274 -6.66 -16.57 -6.97
CA ASN A 274 -8.12 -16.53 -7.17
C ASN A 274 -8.87 -17.66 -6.45
N ARG A 275 -8.16 -18.51 -5.70
CA ARG A 275 -8.70 -19.65 -4.95
C ARG A 275 -8.32 -19.60 -3.48
N LEU A 276 -7.90 -18.45 -2.96
CA LEU A 276 -7.47 -18.31 -1.57
C LEU A 276 -8.54 -18.75 -0.55
N GLU A 277 -9.83 -18.65 -0.89
CA GLU A 277 -10.94 -19.10 -0.03
C GLU A 277 -10.99 -20.62 0.16
N GLN A 278 -10.24 -21.38 -0.65
CA GLN A 278 -10.13 -22.83 -0.50
C GLN A 278 -9.25 -23.23 0.70
N PHE A 279 -8.44 -22.30 1.20
CA PHE A 279 -7.70 -22.50 2.44
C PHE A 279 -8.66 -22.51 3.64
N PRO A 280 -8.51 -23.45 4.60
CA PRO A 280 -7.49 -24.50 4.66
C PRO A 280 -7.94 -25.85 4.09
N HIS A 281 -9.25 -26.09 3.98
CA HIS A 281 -9.80 -27.45 3.84
C HIS A 281 -9.69 -28.07 2.45
N ALA A 282 -9.66 -27.27 1.39
CA ALA A 282 -9.65 -27.74 0.00
C ALA A 282 -8.24 -27.65 -0.65
N VAL A 283 -7.20 -27.34 0.13
CA VAL A 283 -5.82 -27.17 -0.35
C VAL A 283 -4.87 -28.03 0.47
N GLY A 284 -3.82 -28.58 -0.17
CA GLY A 284 -2.80 -29.40 0.50
C GLY A 284 -3.37 -30.61 1.24
N HIS A 285 -4.44 -31.22 0.70
CA HIS A 285 -5.19 -32.31 1.35
C HIS A 285 -5.72 -31.96 2.74
N GLY A 286 -6.03 -30.68 3.00
CA GLY A 286 -6.56 -30.20 4.27
C GLY A 286 -5.53 -30.12 5.40
N ARG A 287 -4.24 -30.23 5.09
CA ARG A 287 -3.14 -30.18 6.07
C ARG A 287 -2.55 -28.78 6.26
N CYS A 288 -2.92 -27.81 5.42
CA CYS A 288 -2.35 -26.48 5.49
C CYS A 288 -2.80 -25.73 6.75
N ARG A 289 -1.84 -25.26 7.54
CA ARG A 289 -2.05 -24.44 8.75
C ARG A 289 -1.63 -22.99 8.54
N TYR A 290 -0.71 -22.75 7.61
CA TYR A 290 -0.14 -21.43 7.34
C TYR A 290 -0.48 -21.00 5.92
N LEU A 291 -1.05 -19.81 5.77
CA LEU A 291 -1.25 -19.18 4.47
C LEU A 291 -0.29 -18.00 4.33
N ILE A 292 0.59 -18.05 3.32
CA ILE A 292 1.45 -16.92 2.94
C ILE A 292 0.88 -16.30 1.68
N ALA A 293 0.32 -15.10 1.78
CA ALA A 293 -0.39 -14.48 0.66
C ALA A 293 -0.20 -12.96 0.64
N PRO A 294 0.01 -12.33 -0.53
CA PRO A 294 0.18 -10.89 -0.61
C PRO A 294 -0.98 -10.13 0.03
N MET A 295 -0.68 -9.13 0.86
CA MET A 295 -1.64 -8.34 1.63
C MET A 295 -2.79 -7.83 0.76
N ALA A 296 -2.49 -7.33 -0.44
CA ALA A 296 -3.48 -6.82 -1.40
C ALA A 296 -4.52 -7.87 -1.86
N ARG A 297 -4.25 -9.18 -1.69
CA ARG A 297 -5.18 -10.28 -2.00
C ARG A 297 -6.02 -10.71 -0.82
N VAL A 298 -5.54 -10.47 0.40
CA VAL A 298 -6.18 -10.96 1.63
C VAL A 298 -6.89 -9.86 2.42
N GLU A 299 -6.52 -8.59 2.22
CA GLU A 299 -7.16 -7.45 2.87
C GLU A 299 -8.60 -7.21 2.39
N ARG A 300 -8.93 -7.63 1.16
CA ARG A 300 -10.24 -7.40 0.53
C ARG A 300 -10.78 -8.66 -0.12
N GLY A 301 -12.09 -8.85 -0.01
CA GLY A 301 -12.83 -9.86 -0.77
C GLY A 301 -12.55 -11.31 -0.41
N LEU A 302 -11.78 -11.57 0.66
CA LEU A 302 -11.45 -12.92 1.11
C LEU A 302 -12.17 -13.28 2.42
N ASN A 303 -12.81 -14.44 2.43
CA ASN A 303 -13.51 -15.00 3.58
C ASN A 303 -12.87 -16.32 4.01
N ILE A 304 -11.97 -16.28 4.99
CA ILE A 304 -11.39 -17.49 5.61
C ILE A 304 -12.15 -17.76 6.91
N VAL A 305 -13.33 -18.39 6.76
CA VAL A 305 -14.29 -18.62 7.85
C VAL A 305 -14.78 -20.06 7.87
N ASP A 306 -15.24 -20.50 9.04
CA ASP A 306 -15.94 -21.77 9.20
C ASP A 306 -17.38 -21.70 8.63
N ARG A 307 -18.14 -22.79 8.77
CA ARG A 307 -19.52 -22.88 8.29
C ARG A 307 -20.48 -21.91 9.00
N ASP A 308 -20.14 -21.49 10.21
CA ASP A 308 -20.93 -20.57 11.03
C ASP A 308 -20.50 -19.11 10.81
N GLY A 309 -19.53 -18.86 9.92
CA GLY A 309 -19.01 -17.53 9.60
C GLY A 309 -17.98 -16.99 10.59
N ARG A 310 -17.48 -17.83 11.51
CA ARG A 310 -16.40 -17.48 12.45
C ARG A 310 -15.05 -17.55 11.75
N SER A 311 -14.12 -16.69 12.16
CA SER A 311 -12.78 -16.67 11.59
C SER A 311 -12.05 -18.00 11.82
N LEU A 312 -11.43 -18.57 10.78
CA LEU A 312 -10.48 -19.68 10.98
C LEU A 312 -9.08 -19.17 11.36
N LEU A 313 -8.84 -17.85 11.34
CA LEU A 313 -7.51 -17.31 11.62
C LEU A 313 -7.36 -16.98 13.11
N HIS A 314 -6.34 -17.57 13.75
CA HIS A 314 -5.89 -17.14 15.07
C HIS A 314 -5.20 -15.78 14.98
N VAL A 315 -4.29 -15.66 14.01
CA VAL A 315 -3.44 -14.48 13.86
C VAL A 315 -3.17 -14.15 12.40
N ALA A 316 -3.15 -12.85 12.09
CA ALA A 316 -2.59 -12.32 10.86
C ALA A 316 -1.27 -11.61 11.17
N CYS A 317 -0.25 -11.86 10.39
CA CYS A 317 1.08 -11.29 10.55
C CYS A 317 1.42 -10.44 9.32
N LEU A 318 1.63 -9.15 9.51
CA LEU A 318 2.12 -8.25 8.47
C LEU A 318 3.64 -8.33 8.44
N VAL A 319 4.17 -8.91 7.37
CA VAL A 319 5.59 -9.27 7.25
C VAL A 319 6.48 -8.04 7.04
N ASN A 320 6.00 -7.06 6.29
CA ASN A 320 6.75 -5.84 5.94
C ASN A 320 5.81 -4.63 5.83
N ARG A 321 6.35 -3.42 6.01
CA ARG A 321 5.56 -2.19 5.92
C ARG A 321 4.89 -2.08 4.55
N PRO A 322 3.57 -1.83 4.48
CA PRO A 322 2.84 -1.73 3.23
C PRO A 322 2.95 -0.35 2.58
N ILE A 323 4.19 0.15 2.48
CA ILE A 323 4.50 1.43 1.83
C ILE A 323 4.18 1.29 0.34
N PRO A 324 3.33 2.17 -0.22
CA PRO A 324 3.00 2.11 -1.63
C PRO A 324 4.22 2.52 -2.46
N VAL A 325 4.31 1.98 -3.67
CA VAL A 325 5.31 2.43 -4.64
C VAL A 325 4.91 3.82 -5.11
N MET A 326 5.65 4.86 -4.72
CA MET A 326 5.29 6.26 -5.01
C MET A 326 5.28 6.57 -6.51
N GLU A 327 6.01 5.79 -7.29
CA GLU A 327 6.01 5.87 -8.75
C GLU A 327 4.81 5.15 -9.40
N ASP A 328 4.04 4.37 -8.62
CA ASP A 328 2.82 3.74 -9.13
C ASP A 328 1.79 4.83 -9.43
N PRO A 329 1.36 4.98 -10.69
CA PRO A 329 0.61 6.18 -11.07
C PRO A 329 -0.77 6.32 -10.42
N PRO A 330 -1.55 5.24 -10.17
CA PRO A 330 -2.77 5.34 -9.36
C PRO A 330 -2.49 5.87 -7.95
N VAL A 331 -1.39 5.46 -7.32
CA VAL A 331 -0.98 5.97 -6.00
C VAL A 331 -0.67 7.45 -6.09
N LEU A 332 0.14 7.86 -7.05
CA LEU A 332 0.54 9.25 -7.25
C LEU A 332 -0.67 10.15 -7.55
N LEU A 333 -1.57 9.70 -8.43
CA LEU A 333 -2.80 10.42 -8.76
C LEU A 333 -3.70 10.60 -7.53
N SER A 334 -3.93 9.54 -6.76
CA SER A 334 -4.71 9.60 -5.53
C SER A 334 -4.09 10.54 -4.49
N LEU A 335 -2.78 10.47 -4.27
CA LEU A 335 -2.06 11.36 -3.35
C LEU A 335 -2.21 12.83 -3.75
N VAL A 336 -1.90 13.15 -5.01
CA VAL A 336 -1.99 14.53 -5.51
C VAL A 336 -3.41 15.06 -5.36
N ASN A 337 -4.43 14.29 -5.74
CA ASN A 337 -5.81 14.73 -5.64
C ASN A 337 -6.24 14.92 -4.17
N SER A 338 -5.98 13.94 -3.31
CA SER A 338 -6.35 13.99 -1.89
C SER A 338 -5.68 15.16 -1.17
N LEU A 339 -4.39 15.40 -1.39
CA LEU A 339 -3.66 16.50 -0.76
C LEU A 339 -4.09 17.86 -1.32
N ALA A 340 -4.38 17.95 -2.62
CA ALA A 340 -4.90 19.17 -3.22
C ALA A 340 -6.28 19.54 -2.64
N TYR A 341 -7.18 18.56 -2.50
CA TYR A 341 -8.51 18.80 -1.92
C TYR A 341 -8.47 19.20 -0.44
N ARG A 342 -7.50 18.71 0.34
CA ARG A 342 -7.29 19.18 1.72
C ARG A 342 -6.92 20.68 1.79
N ARG A 343 -6.27 21.20 0.76
CA ARG A 343 -5.87 22.62 0.67
C ARG A 343 -6.92 23.50 -0.02
N ARG A 344 -8.03 22.92 -0.50
CA ARG A 344 -9.13 23.65 -1.15
C ARG A 344 -9.80 24.57 -0.15
N ARG A 345 -10.18 25.78 -0.60
CA ARG A 345 -11.06 26.68 0.16
C ARG A 345 -12.22 27.11 -0.71
N PRO A 346 -13.48 26.86 -0.32
CA PRO A 346 -14.62 27.40 -1.04
C PRO A 346 -14.48 28.93 -1.19
N GLY A 347 -14.59 29.42 -2.41
CA GLY A 347 -14.47 30.84 -2.74
C GLY A 347 -15.63 31.30 -3.64
N PRO A 348 -15.88 32.61 -3.71
CA PRO A 348 -16.97 33.18 -4.51
C PRO A 348 -16.74 33.06 -6.03
N GLU A 349 -15.49 32.86 -6.46
CA GLU A 349 -15.10 32.77 -7.87
C GLU A 349 -14.59 31.34 -8.20
N PRO A 350 -15.43 30.47 -8.78
CA PRO A 350 -15.07 29.08 -9.04
C PRO A 350 -13.86 28.92 -9.97
N ALA A 351 -13.72 29.78 -10.98
CA ALA A 351 -12.61 29.71 -11.92
C ALA A 351 -11.26 29.98 -11.24
N ALA A 352 -11.20 30.99 -10.37
CA ALA A 352 -10.00 31.30 -9.60
C ALA A 352 -9.63 30.17 -8.64
N GLU A 353 -10.63 29.52 -8.00
CA GLU A 353 -10.37 28.40 -7.10
C GLU A 353 -9.91 27.14 -7.85
N LEU A 354 -10.45 26.85 -9.04
CA LEU A 354 -9.96 25.76 -9.89
C LEU A 354 -8.51 25.99 -10.32
N GLU A 355 -8.16 27.22 -10.68
CA GLU A 355 -6.79 27.56 -11.05
C GLU A 355 -5.83 27.46 -9.85
N ARG A 356 -6.25 27.92 -8.67
CA ARG A 356 -5.48 27.75 -7.42
C ARG A 356 -5.27 26.27 -7.11
N LEU A 357 -6.32 25.46 -7.19
CA LEU A 357 -6.27 24.03 -6.95
C LEU A 357 -5.31 23.33 -7.92
N ARG A 358 -5.29 23.77 -9.19
CA ARG A 358 -4.34 23.29 -10.22
C ARG A 358 -2.89 23.61 -9.88
N ILE A 359 -2.60 24.83 -9.45
CA ILE A 359 -1.25 25.25 -9.04
C ILE A 359 -0.78 24.43 -7.84
N VAL A 360 -1.64 24.28 -6.82
CA VAL A 360 -1.34 23.51 -5.61
C VAL A 360 -1.09 22.03 -5.93
N ALA A 361 -1.94 21.42 -6.77
CA ALA A 361 -1.76 20.04 -7.22
C ALA A 361 -0.45 19.84 -7.99
N GLY A 362 -0.06 20.83 -8.81
CA GLY A 362 1.23 20.84 -9.51
C GLY A 362 2.42 20.86 -8.55
N GLN A 363 2.39 21.73 -7.54
CA GLN A 363 3.43 21.81 -6.52
C GLN A 363 3.56 20.49 -5.74
N ILE A 364 2.43 19.92 -5.29
CA ILE A 364 2.42 18.64 -4.58
C ILE A 364 3.02 17.52 -5.44
N PHE A 365 2.67 17.48 -6.73
CA PHE A 365 3.23 16.51 -7.66
C PHE A 365 4.75 16.64 -7.78
N ASP A 366 5.25 17.86 -7.91
CA ASP A 366 6.69 18.12 -8.01
C ASP A 366 7.43 17.80 -6.70
N ASP A 367 6.83 18.11 -5.55
CA ASP A 367 7.36 17.77 -4.23
C ASP A 367 7.49 16.26 -4.04
N ILE A 368 6.43 15.49 -4.31
CA ILE A 368 6.45 14.02 -4.20
C ILE A 368 7.53 13.43 -5.13
N ARG A 369 7.65 13.95 -6.35
CA ARG A 369 8.62 13.46 -7.34
C ARG A 369 10.05 13.84 -7.00
N SER A 370 10.26 14.99 -6.36
CA SER A 370 11.60 15.45 -5.96
C SER A 370 12.13 14.68 -4.75
N GLY A 371 11.25 14.14 -3.89
CA GLY A 371 11.62 13.16 -2.88
C GLY A 371 12.32 11.96 -3.51
N GLN A 372 13.44 11.52 -2.95
CA GLN A 372 14.32 10.48 -3.56
C GLN A 372 13.71 9.06 -3.51
N GLY A 373 12.39 8.91 -3.57
CA GLY A 373 11.67 7.62 -3.54
C GLY A 373 11.67 6.90 -2.19
N TYR A 374 12.50 7.32 -1.23
CA TYR A 374 12.54 6.76 0.11
C TYR A 374 11.50 7.40 1.02
N PHE A 375 10.70 6.57 1.70
CA PHE A 375 9.67 7.00 2.64
C PHE A 375 10.17 8.04 3.66
N LYS A 376 11.35 7.83 4.24
CA LYS A 376 11.98 8.76 5.20
C LYS A 376 12.25 10.16 4.66
N SER A 377 12.41 10.30 3.34
CA SER A 377 12.74 11.55 2.64
C SER A 377 11.51 12.30 2.13
N LEU A 378 10.31 11.74 2.29
CA LEU A 378 9.06 12.38 1.88
C LEU A 378 8.65 13.48 2.87
N GLY A 379 7.92 14.49 2.40
CA GLY A 379 7.34 15.52 3.27
C GLY A 379 6.29 14.95 4.22
N GLU A 380 6.07 15.65 5.34
CA GLU A 380 5.14 15.26 6.42
C GLU A 380 3.75 14.89 5.87
N ASP A 381 3.12 15.76 5.07
CA ASP A 381 1.79 15.53 4.48
C ASP A 381 1.69 14.19 3.72
N VAL A 382 2.77 13.80 3.03
CA VAL A 382 2.83 12.56 2.27
C VAL A 382 3.04 11.36 3.20
N LYS A 383 3.91 11.50 4.21
CA LYS A 383 4.11 10.47 5.25
C LYS A 383 2.81 10.17 5.98
N LEU A 384 2.08 11.21 6.41
CA LEU A 384 0.79 11.08 7.09
C LEU A 384 -0.27 10.44 6.18
N ALA A 385 -0.32 10.82 4.90
CA ALA A 385 -1.22 10.20 3.94
C ALA A 385 -0.94 8.70 3.73
N VAL A 386 0.33 8.32 3.65
CA VAL A 386 0.74 6.91 3.57
C VAL A 386 0.39 6.16 4.85
N VAL A 387 0.57 6.76 6.02
CA VAL A 387 0.23 6.11 7.31
C VAL A 387 -1.27 5.93 7.48
N ALA A 388 -2.09 6.90 7.07
CA ALA A 388 -3.55 6.75 7.05
C ALA A 388 -4.00 5.60 6.11
N GLU A 389 -3.31 5.42 4.97
CA GLU A 389 -3.52 4.27 4.08
C GLU A 389 -3.10 2.95 4.75
N ILE A 390 -1.95 2.91 5.44
CA ILE A 390 -1.51 1.74 6.20
C ILE A 390 -2.57 1.37 7.25
N LEU A 391 -3.03 2.33 8.07
CA LEU A 391 -4.08 2.12 9.07
C LEU A 391 -5.31 1.48 8.46
N THR A 392 -5.79 2.01 7.34
CA THR A 392 -6.96 1.45 6.64
C THR A 392 -6.75 -0.03 6.28
N ARG A 393 -5.56 -0.36 5.78
CA ARG A 393 -5.21 -1.74 5.41
C ARG A 393 -5.05 -2.64 6.62
N LEU A 394 -4.54 -2.13 7.76
CA LEU A 394 -4.49 -2.86 9.03
C LEU A 394 -5.91 -3.16 9.55
N ILE A 395 -6.84 -2.20 9.48
CA ILE A 395 -8.25 -2.42 9.85
C ILE A 395 -8.86 -3.52 8.97
N GLN A 396 -8.63 -3.48 7.65
CA GLN A 396 -9.14 -4.46 6.71
C GLN A 396 -8.58 -5.87 6.93
N LEU A 397 -7.29 -5.96 7.26
CA LEU A 397 -6.59 -7.20 7.57
C LEU A 397 -7.02 -7.76 8.94
N GLY A 398 -7.09 -6.93 9.98
CA GLY A 398 -7.63 -7.30 11.30
C GLY A 398 -9.08 -7.75 11.23
N GLY A 399 -9.88 -7.15 10.33
CA GLY A 399 -11.23 -7.62 9.99
C GLY A 399 -11.30 -9.05 9.44
N ARG A 400 -10.17 -9.67 9.05
CA ARG A 400 -10.13 -11.09 8.66
C ARG A 400 -10.05 -12.02 9.86
N THR A 401 -9.50 -11.57 10.99
CA THR A 401 -9.27 -12.42 12.18
C THR A 401 -10.38 -12.30 13.23
N ARG A 402 -11.17 -11.22 13.23
CA ARG A 402 -12.21 -10.92 14.24
C ARG A 402 -13.66 -11.30 13.88
N ARG A 403 -13.86 -12.23 12.94
CA ARG A 403 -15.21 -12.56 12.42
C ARG A 403 -15.97 -13.51 13.34
N GLY A 404 -17.28 -13.31 13.43
CA GLY A 404 -18.17 -14.17 14.21
C GLY A 404 -18.07 -13.96 15.73
N GLY A 405 -17.57 -12.81 16.18
CA GLY A 405 -17.40 -12.47 17.61
C GLY A 405 -16.06 -12.92 18.21
N ASP A 406 -15.23 -13.63 17.45
CA ASP A 406 -13.89 -14.02 17.88
C ASP A 406 -12.96 -12.80 18.03
N HIS A 407 -12.09 -12.84 19.04
CA HIS A 407 -11.03 -11.84 19.21
C HIS A 407 -9.95 -12.00 18.13
N GLY A 408 -9.73 -10.97 17.31
CA GLY A 408 -8.70 -10.95 16.28
C GLY A 408 -7.32 -10.57 16.82
N ARG A 409 -6.26 -11.14 16.25
CA ARG A 409 -4.87 -10.74 16.54
C ARG A 409 -4.13 -10.35 15.26
N LEU A 410 -3.43 -9.22 15.31
CA LEU A 410 -2.60 -8.71 14.22
C LEU A 410 -1.18 -8.44 14.73
N ARG A 411 -0.18 -9.07 14.13
CA ARG A 411 1.23 -8.88 14.49
C ARG A 411 1.96 -8.12 13.40
N LEU A 412 2.68 -7.08 13.76
CA LEU A 412 3.50 -6.28 12.85
C LEU A 412 4.96 -6.73 13.03
N LEU A 413 5.45 -7.52 12.07
CA LEU A 413 6.70 -8.27 12.24
C LEU A 413 7.96 -7.52 11.79
N ASP A 414 7.81 -6.47 10.98
CA ASP A 414 8.96 -5.72 10.45
C ASP A 414 9.53 -4.78 11.51
N ALA A 415 10.80 -4.97 11.88
CA ALA A 415 11.45 -4.07 12.82
C ALA A 415 11.46 -2.62 12.33
N ALA A 416 11.32 -2.37 11.02
CA ALA A 416 11.20 -1.02 10.44
C ALA A 416 9.95 -0.24 10.90
N PHE A 417 8.97 -0.87 11.54
CA PHE A 417 7.86 -0.15 12.17
C PHE A 417 8.33 0.71 13.37
N THR A 418 9.40 0.30 14.06
CA THR A 418 9.96 0.98 15.24
C THR A 418 11.41 1.44 15.07
N HIS A 419 12.21 0.75 14.25
CA HIS A 419 13.63 1.02 14.02
C HIS A 419 13.83 1.76 12.68
N THR A 420 13.64 3.07 12.70
CA THR A 420 13.91 4.01 11.60
C THR A 420 14.20 5.40 12.20
N ALA A 421 14.49 6.41 11.37
CA ALA A 421 14.53 7.80 11.84
C ALA A 421 13.28 8.12 12.68
N ALA A 422 13.46 8.78 13.84
CA ALA A 422 12.43 8.95 14.85
C ALA A 422 11.11 9.51 14.29
N ASP A 423 11.21 10.44 13.34
CA ASP A 423 10.10 11.09 12.63
C ASP A 423 9.34 10.19 11.63
N SER A 424 9.80 8.95 11.44
CA SER A 424 9.32 8.04 10.39
C SER A 424 8.90 6.66 10.93
N THR A 425 8.91 6.49 12.26
CA THR A 425 8.39 5.30 12.93
C THR A 425 6.86 5.30 12.86
N LEU A 426 6.23 4.12 12.90
CA LEU A 426 4.78 4.05 12.91
C LEU A 426 4.18 4.73 14.15
N PRO A 427 4.65 4.47 15.39
CA PRO A 427 4.16 5.18 16.58
C PRO A 427 4.18 6.71 16.45
N ALA A 428 5.31 7.29 16.04
CA ALA A 428 5.44 8.74 15.91
C ALA A 428 4.51 9.33 14.84
N LEU A 429 4.37 8.65 13.70
CA LEU A 429 3.48 9.11 12.63
C LEU A 429 1.99 8.93 12.99
N LEU A 430 1.65 7.93 13.80
CA LEU A 430 0.29 7.77 14.32
C LEU A 430 -0.08 8.89 15.30
N GLU A 431 0.87 9.28 16.16
CA GLU A 431 0.69 10.42 17.06
C GLU A 431 0.49 11.73 16.27
N GLN A 432 1.32 11.97 15.26
CA GLN A 432 1.17 13.14 14.38
C GLN A 432 -0.17 13.14 13.64
N LEU A 433 -0.58 12.00 13.08
CA LEU A 433 -1.86 11.87 12.37
C LEU A 433 -3.04 12.10 13.31
N ARG A 434 -2.98 11.57 14.54
CA ARG A 434 -3.99 11.83 15.60
C ARG A 434 -4.07 13.31 15.93
N GLY A 435 -2.93 13.98 16.09
CA GLY A 435 -2.88 15.44 16.31
C GLY A 435 -3.55 16.22 15.18
N LYS A 436 -3.26 15.89 13.92
CA LYS A 436 -3.93 16.51 12.77
C LYS A 436 -5.44 16.28 12.77
N TRP A 437 -5.90 15.06 13.07
CA TRP A 437 -7.34 14.77 13.15
C TRP A 437 -8.03 15.52 14.30
N GLN A 438 -7.32 15.81 15.39
CA GLN A 438 -7.83 16.65 16.47
C GLN A 438 -7.93 18.11 16.04
N ASP A 439 -6.87 18.64 15.42
CA ASP A 439 -6.81 20.03 14.95
C ASP A 439 -7.87 20.32 13.88
N GLU A 440 -8.19 19.34 13.04
CA GLU A 440 -9.17 19.43 11.94
C GLU A 440 -10.58 18.94 12.34
N ASP A 441 -10.83 18.66 13.62
CA ASP A 441 -12.11 18.20 14.17
C ASP A 441 -12.68 16.92 13.51
N HIS A 442 -11.79 16.02 13.07
CA HIS A 442 -12.16 14.73 12.50
C HIS A 442 -12.36 13.64 13.57
N MET A 443 -11.78 13.82 14.76
CA MET A 443 -11.82 12.83 15.83
C MET A 443 -13.23 12.41 16.28
N PRO A 444 -14.22 13.31 16.45
CA PRO A 444 -15.56 12.91 16.90
C PRO A 444 -16.21 11.86 15.99
N LEU A 445 -16.09 12.04 14.67
CA LEU A 445 -16.65 11.11 13.69
C LEU A 445 -15.80 9.85 13.54
N ILE A 446 -14.48 9.98 13.61
CA ILE A 446 -13.56 8.84 13.66
C ILE A 446 -13.90 7.93 14.85
N ASP A 447 -14.09 8.49 16.04
CA ASP A 447 -14.44 7.73 17.24
C ASP A 447 -15.83 7.12 17.13
N ALA A 448 -16.78 7.82 16.52
CA ALA A 448 -18.12 7.28 16.33
C ALA A 448 -18.15 6.11 15.33
N VAL A 449 -17.28 6.12 14.30
CA VAL A 449 -17.23 5.07 13.29
C VAL A 449 -16.33 3.90 13.73
N TYR A 450 -15.18 4.16 14.34
CA TYR A 450 -14.11 3.16 14.51
C TYR A 450 -13.68 2.84 15.95
N ARG A 451 -14.36 3.39 16.97
CA ARG A 451 -13.97 3.34 18.41
C ARG A 451 -13.09 2.14 18.79
N ALA A 452 -13.64 0.93 18.70
CA ALA A 452 -13.01 -0.29 19.21
C ALA A 452 -11.71 -0.68 18.47
N THR A 453 -11.64 -0.44 17.16
CA THR A 453 -10.47 -0.82 16.35
C THR A 453 -9.41 0.28 16.29
N MET A 454 -9.84 1.55 16.25
CA MET A 454 -8.94 2.67 16.03
C MET A 454 -8.37 3.20 17.34
N ALA A 455 -9.21 3.50 18.33
CA ALA A 455 -8.76 4.15 19.57
C ALA A 455 -7.95 3.17 20.45
N ASP A 456 -8.47 1.97 20.70
CA ASP A 456 -7.89 1.06 21.68
C ASP A 456 -6.74 0.20 21.12
N ALA A 457 -6.81 -0.19 19.85
CA ALA A 457 -5.85 -1.15 19.27
C ALA A 457 -4.76 -0.50 18.41
N LEU A 458 -5.14 0.37 17.45
CA LEU A 458 -4.20 0.92 16.47
C LEU A 458 -3.53 2.22 16.95
N LEU A 459 -4.29 3.18 17.50
CA LEU A 459 -3.72 4.39 18.08
C LEU A 459 -2.99 4.10 19.40
N GLY A 460 -3.40 3.06 20.13
CA GLY A 460 -2.67 2.54 21.31
C GLY A 460 -1.25 2.05 21.00
N LEU A 461 -0.88 1.85 19.73
CA LEU A 461 0.51 1.58 19.34
C LEU A 461 1.44 2.77 19.54
N ALA A 462 0.91 4.00 19.52
CA ALA A 462 1.68 5.20 19.84
C ALA A 462 2.07 5.22 21.34
N GLU A 463 1.19 4.71 22.19
CA GLU A 463 1.33 4.74 23.65
C GLU A 463 2.17 3.57 24.21
N ASN A 464 2.22 2.44 23.50
CA ASN A 464 2.94 1.21 23.90
C ASN A 464 4.25 0.98 23.12
N SER A 465 4.87 2.03 22.59
CA SER A 465 6.20 1.90 22.01
C SER A 465 7.17 1.42 23.10
N PRO A 466 8.00 0.38 22.88
CA PRO A 466 9.07 0.04 23.81
C PRO A 466 10.08 1.18 23.79
N THR A 467 9.85 2.20 24.62
CA THR A 467 10.84 3.20 25.02
C THR A 467 11.84 2.48 25.91
N GLY A 468 12.82 1.85 25.27
CA GLY A 468 13.81 1.01 25.93
C GLY A 468 15.06 0.82 25.08
N TYR A 469 15.53 1.89 24.46
CA TYR A 469 16.95 2.03 24.12
C TYR A 469 17.33 3.44 24.55
N GLU A 470 18.02 3.51 25.70
CA GLU A 470 18.72 4.70 26.13
C GLU A 470 19.65 5.16 24.99
N ASN A 471 19.74 6.47 24.81
CA ASN A 471 20.71 7.10 23.95
C ASN A 471 22.12 6.68 24.41
N GLU A 472 22.68 5.63 23.82
CA GLU A 472 24.13 5.58 23.62
C GLU A 472 24.41 6.52 22.45
N GLU A 473 24.57 7.80 22.80
CA GLU A 473 25.50 8.67 22.09
C GLU A 473 26.88 8.00 22.17
N GLU A 474 27.12 7.01 21.31
CA GLU A 474 28.49 6.71 20.91
C GLU A 474 28.98 7.94 20.17
N GLU A 475 29.83 8.70 20.86
CA GLU A 475 30.79 9.62 20.28
C GLU A 475 31.41 8.96 19.03
N MET A 476 30.86 9.28 17.85
CA MET A 476 31.63 9.14 16.62
C MET A 476 32.77 10.14 16.70
N GLY A 477 33.90 9.65 17.21
CA GLY A 477 35.18 10.28 17.06
C GLY A 477 35.40 10.63 15.58
N GLU A 478 35.88 11.85 15.36
CA GLU A 478 36.31 12.39 14.09
C GLU A 478 37.12 11.36 13.29
N TRP A 479 36.60 10.92 12.13
CA TRP A 479 37.37 10.46 10.97
C TRP A 479 36.65 10.80 9.68
#